data_AF-A0A3E3K1E3-F1
#
_entry.id   AF-A0A3E3K1E3-F1
#
_cell.length_a   1.000
_cell.length_b   1.000
_cell.length_c   1.000
_cell.angle_alpha   90.00
_cell.angle_beta   90.00
_cell.angle_gamma   90.00
#
_symmetry.space_group_name_H-M   'P 1'
#
loop_
_entity.id
_entity.type
_entity.pdbx_description
1 polymer ?
#
loop_
_entity_poly.entity_id
_entity_poly.type
_entity_poly.pdbx_seq_one_letter_code
_entity_poly.pdbx_strand_id
1 'polypeptide(L)' 'MDKKLLKNLKNFSSDDYVNIESFLSFTKDTQELRDSLASLESLGYIKVVYSSGQIYEIVLLPLCIEYFKTI' A
#
# COMPACT_ATOMS: atom_id res chain seq x y z
N MET A 1 -1.99 -4.20 -13.03
CA MET A 1 -2.26 -4.04 -11.59
C MET A 1 -1.51 -5.11 -10.84
N ASP A 2 -0.60 -4.72 -9.94
CA ASP A 2 0.25 -5.65 -9.21
C ASP A 2 -0.56 -6.36 -8.11
N LYS A 3 -0.99 -7.60 -8.43
CA LYS A 3 -1.80 -8.43 -7.52
C LYS A 3 -1.01 -8.88 -6.29
N LYS A 4 0.33 -8.91 -6.35
CA LYS A 4 1.17 -9.32 -5.23
C LYS A 4 1.27 -8.19 -4.22
N LEU A 5 1.47 -6.95 -4.68
CA LEU A 5 1.48 -5.77 -3.82
C LEU A 5 0.15 -5.58 -3.09
N LEU A 6 -0.99 -5.70 -3.78
CA LEU A 6 -2.31 -5.60 -3.15
C LEU A 6 -2.56 -6.66 -2.08
N LYS A 7 -2.11 -7.90 -2.31
CA LYS A 7 -2.17 -8.96 -1.27
C LYS A 7 -1.30 -8.63 -0.07
N ASN A 8 -0.09 -8.12 -0.30
CA ASN A 8 0.77 -7.70 0.80
C ASN A 8 0.12 -6.56 1.60
N LEU A 9 -0.37 -5.51 0.92
CA LEU A 9 -1.08 -4.41 1.57
C LEU A 9 -2.25 -4.93 2.42
N LYS A 10 -3.07 -5.85 1.90
CA LYS A 10 -4.16 -6.50 2.65
C LYS A 10 -3.66 -7.28 3.87
N ASN A 11 -2.58 -8.04 3.73
CA ASN A 11 -2.02 -8.86 4.82
C ASN A 11 -1.41 -8.02 5.94
N PHE A 12 -0.93 -6.81 5.62
CA PHE A 12 -0.35 -5.89 6.58
C PHE A 12 -1.31 -4.77 6.99
N SER A 13 -2.57 -4.82 6.56
CA SER A 13 -3.60 -3.85 6.96
C SER A 13 -4.53 -4.40 8.04
N SER A 14 -4.91 -3.55 8.99
CA SER A 14 -6.02 -3.78 9.90
C SER A 14 -7.04 -2.65 9.71
N ASP A 15 -8.30 -3.02 9.46
CA ASP A 15 -9.38 -2.11 9.12
C ASP A 15 -9.05 -1.24 7.89
N ASP A 16 -8.53 -0.03 8.10
CA ASP A 16 -8.27 0.98 7.06
C ASP A 16 -6.79 1.40 6.94
N TYR A 17 -5.92 0.87 7.82
CA TYR A 17 -4.53 1.31 7.94
C TYR A 17 -3.55 0.18 7.66
N VAL A 18 -2.51 0.48 6.88
CA VAL A 18 -1.37 -0.42 6.66
C VAL A 18 -0.37 -0.23 7.80
N ASN A 19 0.02 -1.31 8.47
CA ASN A 19 1.12 -1.32 9.42
C ASN A 19 2.44 -1.17 8.64
N ILE A 20 2.93 0.06 8.54
CA ILE A 20 4.10 0.41 7.72
C ILE A 20 5.39 -0.24 8.22
N GLU A 21 5.60 -0.33 9.53
CA GLU A 21 6.80 -0.97 10.07
C GLU A 21 6.86 -2.45 9.65
N SER A 22 5.75 -3.17 9.81
CA SER A 22 5.66 -4.58 9.39
C SER A 22 5.74 -4.72 7.87
N PHE A 23 5.05 -3.86 7.13
CA PHE A 23 5.04 -3.87 5.67
C PHE A 23 6.43 -3.65 5.08
N LEU A 24 7.17 -2.65 5.56
CA LEU A 24 8.51 -2.31 5.07
C LEU A 24 9.58 -3.27 5.56
N SER A 25 9.37 -3.94 6.70
CA SER A 25 10.24 -5.05 7.14
C SER A 25 10.16 -6.26 6.20
N PHE A 26 8.99 -6.51 5.60
CA PHE A 26 8.77 -7.62 4.67
C PHE A 26 9.01 -7.23 3.21
N THR A 27 8.63 -6.00 2.84
CA THR A 27 8.72 -5.44 1.49
C THR A 27 9.69 -4.27 1.52
N LYS A 28 10.94 -4.50 1.10
CA LYS A 28 11.97 -3.46 1.10
C LYS A 28 11.53 -2.24 0.29
N ASP A 29 11.85 -1.05 0.81
CA ASP A 29 11.65 0.22 0.11
C ASP A 29 12.60 0.34 -1.10
N THR A 30 12.13 -0.12 -2.25
CA THR A 30 12.84 -0.06 -3.54
C THR A 30 12.12 0.89 -4.51
N GLN A 31 12.81 1.33 -5.56
CA GLN A 31 12.19 2.14 -6.61
C GLN A 31 11.01 1.40 -7.27
N GLU A 32 11.15 0.10 -7.52
CA GLU A 32 10.09 -0.74 -8.09
C GLU A 32 8.83 -0.77 -7.20
N LEU A 33 9.01 -0.86 -5.87
CA LEU A 33 7.90 -0.76 -4.93
C LEU A 33 7.24 0.62 -5.01
N ARG A 34 8.04 1.69 -5.05
CA ARG A 34 7.53 3.07 -5.15
C ARG A 34 6.74 3.30 -6.44
N ASP A 35 7.23 2.80 -7.57
CA ASP A 35 6.54 2.90 -8.86
C ASP A 35 5.20 2.13 -8.84
N SER A 36 5.19 0.97 -8.17
CA SER A 36 3.98 0.16 -8.02
C SER A 36 2.97 0.81 -7.08
N LEU A 37 3.42 1.42 -5.98
CA LEU A 37 2.60 2.20 -5.07
C LEU A 37 2.03 3.45 -5.75
N ALA A 38 2.85 4.19 -6.51
CA ALA A 38 2.42 5.35 -7.29
C ALA A 38 1.34 4.96 -8.33
N SER A 39 1.47 3.78 -8.94
CA SER A 39 0.45 3.25 -9.85
C SER A 39 -0.88 2.97 -9.15
N LEU A 40 -0.84 2.39 -7.93
CA LEU A 40 -2.06 2.16 -7.13
C LEU A 40 -2.67 3.46 -6.62
N GLU A 41 -1.84 4.44 -6.25
CA GLU A 41 -2.28 5.78 -5.84
C GLU A 41 -2.95 6.52 -7.00
N SER A 42 -2.37 6.48 -8.20
CA SER A 42 -2.98 7.06 -9.41
C SER A 42 -4.32 6.42 -9.78
N LEU A 43 -4.55 5.17 -9.39
CA LEU A 43 -5.82 4.47 -9.60
C LEU A 43 -6.83 4.73 -8.47
N GLY A 44 -6.46 5.50 -7.44
CA GLY A 44 -7.34 5.82 -6.31
C GLY A 44 -7.53 4.68 -5.31
N TYR A 45 -6.62 3.70 -5.28
CA TYR A 45 -6.68 2.60 -4.32
C TYR A 45 -6.05 2.97 -2.97
N ILE A 46 -4.94 3.69 -3.01
CA ILE A 46 -4.19 4.06 -1.80
C ILE A 46 -3.78 5.52 -1.86
N LYS A 47 -3.32 6.05 -0.73
CA LYS A 47 -2.55 7.28 -0.65
C LYS A 47 -1.26 7.00 0.08
N VAL A 48 -0.14 7.44 -0.47
CA VAL A 48 1.19 7.25 0.12
C VAL A 48 1.67 8.58 0.69
N VAL A 49 2.01 8.59 1.97
CA VAL A 49 2.60 9.75 2.65
C VAL A 49 4.08 9.48 2.83
N TYR A 50 4.89 10.46 2.43
CA TYR A 50 6.34 10.41 2.59
C TYR A 50 6.79 11.36 3.69
N SER A 51 7.76 10.94 4.50
CA SER A 51 8.46 11.77 5.50
C SER A 51 9.95 11.57 5.35
N SER A 52 10.71 12.67 5.28
CA SER A 52 12.18 12.64 5.08
C SER A 52 12.64 11.75 3.92
N GLY A 53 11.85 11.67 2.84
CA GLY A 53 12.13 10.86 1.65
C GLY A 53 11.79 9.36 1.77
N GLN A 54 11.31 8.91 2.92
CA GLN A 54 10.90 7.53 3.18
C GLN A 54 9.37 7.41 3.22
N ILE A 55 8.85 6.21 2.93
CA ILE A 55 7.43 5.91 3.08
C ILE A 55 7.10 5.97 4.58
N TYR A 56 6.23 6.90 4.94
CA TYR A 56 5.78 7.10 6.32
C TYR A 56 4.44 6.44 6.58
N GLU A 57 3.50 6.58 5.63
CA GLU A 57 2.14 6.06 5.76
C GLU A 57 1.62 5.57 4.41
N ILE A 58 0.80 4.53 4.43
CA ILE A 58 -0.02 4.10 3.29
C ILE A 58 -1.44 3.98 3.81
N VAL A 59 -2.31 4.85 3.31
CA VAL A 59 -3.73 4.88 3.65
C VAL A 59 -4.51 4.12 2.59
N LEU A 60 -5.36 3.18 3.01
CA LEU A 60 -6.26 2.49 2.10
C LEU A 60 -7.45 3.42 1.79
N LEU A 61 -7.73 3.63 0.50
CA LEU A 61 -8.89 4.40 0.07
C LEU A 61 -10.11 3.47 -0.07
N PRO A 62 -11.35 4.01 -0.03
CA PRO A 62 -12.58 3.22 -0.08
C PRO A 62 -12.60 2.19 -1.22
N LEU A 63 -12.13 2.57 -2.41
CA LEU A 63 -12.04 1.68 -3.57
C LEU A 63 -11.20 0.43 -3.30
N CYS A 64 -10.08 0.56 -2.59
CA CYS A 64 -9.23 -0.57 -2.26
C CYS A 64 -9.85 -1.45 -1.17
N ILE A 65 -10.50 -0.85 -0.18
CA ILE A 65 -11.20 -1.59 0.89
C ILE A 65 -12.35 -2.41 0.28
N GLU A 66 -13.12 -1.82 -0.63
CA GLU A 66 -14.15 -2.55 -1.37
C GLU A 66 -13.57 -3.68 -2.21
N TYR A 67 -12.48 -3.41 -2.94
CA TYR A 67 -11.79 -4.45 -3.70
C TYR A 67 -11.30 -5.60 -2.79
N PHE A 68 -10.77 -5.30 -1.60
CA PHE A 68 -10.32 -6.32 -0.63
C PHE A 68 -11.44 -7.24 -0.11
N LYS A 69 -12.70 -6.81 -0.14
CA LYS A 69 -13.86 -7.66 0.19
C LYS A 69 -14.17 -8.69 -0.90
N THR A 70 -13.70 -8.47 -2.12
CA THR A 70 -13.96 -9.34 -3.29
C THR A 70 -12.91 -10.43 -3.50
N ILE A 71 -11.80 -10.40 -2.75
CA ILE A 71 -10.65 -11.31 -2.87
C ILE A 71 -10.33 -12.00 -1.54
#